data_AF-A0A9B0U3V6-F1
#
_entry.id   AF-A0A9B0U3V6-F1
#
_cell.length_a   1.000
_cell.length_b   1.000
_cell.length_c   1.000
_cell.angle_alpha   90.00
_cell.angle_beta   90.00
_cell.angle_gamma   90.00
#
_symmetry.space_group_name_H-M   'P 1'
#
loop_
_entity.id
_entity.type
_entity.pdbx_description
1 polymer ?
#
loop_
_entity_poly.entity_id
_entity_poly.type
_entity_poly.pdbx_seq_one_letter_code
_entity_poly.pdbx_strand_id
1 'polypeptide(L)'
;MEEAAISTSIMAALRPLVKPKIVKKRTKKFMGGVLNNWHKPRGIDNRERRRFKGLILMPNIGYGSNKMTKHMLPSGFCKFLVHNVKELELLLMCNKSDCAEITHNVSSKNRKSSPAGHQSHQSQCQAVR
;
A
#
# COMPACT_ATOMS: atom_id res chain seq x y z
N MET A 1 -4.86 19.51 -36.36
CA MET A 1 -5.36 18.13 -36.10
C MET A 1 -4.26 17.18 -35.63
N GLU A 2 -2.99 17.56 -35.73
CA GLU A 2 -1.82 16.76 -35.33
C GLU A 2 -1.54 16.81 -33.81
N GLU A 3 -1.90 17.92 -33.14
CA GLU A 3 -1.80 18.12 -31.68
C GLU A 3 -2.61 17.11 -30.84
N ALA A 4 -3.74 16.62 -31.36
CA ALA A 4 -4.60 15.68 -30.63
C ALA A 4 -4.10 14.23 -30.64
N ALA A 5 -3.23 13.88 -31.59
CA ALA A 5 -2.64 12.54 -31.71
C ALA A 5 -1.44 12.36 -30.76
N ILE A 6 -0.72 13.43 -30.44
CA ILE A 6 0.43 13.37 -29.52
C ILE A 6 -0.05 13.16 -28.07
N SER A 7 -1.20 13.71 -27.68
CA SER A 7 -1.74 13.58 -26.32
C SER A 7 -2.26 12.16 -25.97
N THR A 8 -2.75 11.42 -26.97
CA THR A 8 -3.23 10.04 -26.77
C THR A 8 -2.10 9.02 -26.68
N SER A 9 -0.90 9.32 -27.20
CA SER A 9 0.29 8.47 -27.07
C SER A 9 0.94 8.50 -25.68
N ILE A 10 0.74 9.59 -24.91
CA ILE A 10 1.37 9.80 -23.59
C ILE A 10 0.65 9.03 -22.46
N MET A 11 -0.58 8.58 -22.68
CA MET A 11 -1.34 7.77 -21.71
C MET A 11 -1.00 6.27 -21.78
N ALA A 12 0.25 5.92 -22.08
CA ALA A 12 0.75 4.59 -21.76
C ALA A 12 0.81 4.50 -20.22
N ALA A 13 -0.11 3.73 -19.62
CA ALA A 13 -0.07 3.45 -18.19
C ALA A 13 1.35 3.03 -17.79
N LEU A 14 2.01 3.85 -16.97
CA LEU A 14 3.41 3.63 -16.58
C LEU A 14 3.53 2.22 -16.01
N ARG A 15 4.38 1.40 -16.64
CA ARG A 15 4.67 0.05 -16.17
C ARG A 15 5.77 0.13 -15.11
N PRO A 16 5.63 -0.57 -13.97
CA PRO A 16 6.67 -0.59 -12.96
C PRO A 16 7.95 -1.21 -13.53
N LEU A 17 9.10 -0.71 -13.10
CA LEU A 17 10.39 -1.23 -13.56
C LEU A 17 10.58 -2.70 -13.19
N VAL A 18 10.11 -3.09 -12.00
CA VAL A 18 10.22 -4.46 -11.47
C VAL A 18 8.88 -4.85 -10.86
N LYS A 19 8.40 -6.04 -11.18
CA LYS A 19 7.19 -6.62 -10.56
C LYS A 19 7.52 -7.93 -9.86
N PRO A 20 8.18 -7.88 -8.69
CA PRO A 20 8.53 -9.09 -7.95
C PRO A 20 7.28 -9.74 -7.36
N LYS A 21 7.27 -11.08 -7.26
CA LYS A 21 6.21 -11.81 -6.55
C LYS A 21 6.30 -11.53 -5.05
N ILE A 22 5.31 -10.81 -4.51
CA ILE A 22 5.27 -10.50 -3.08
C ILE A 22 4.76 -11.72 -2.32
N VAL A 23 5.67 -12.45 -1.67
CA VAL A 23 5.33 -13.55 -0.77
C VAL A 23 5.17 -13.03 0.66
N LYS A 24 3.98 -13.19 1.24
CA LYS A 24 3.73 -12.92 2.65
C LYS A 24 3.72 -14.24 3.42
N LYS A 25 4.54 -14.34 4.47
CA LYS A 25 4.62 -15.54 5.34
C LYS A 25 3.32 -15.82 6.09
N ARG A 26 2.52 -14.77 6.31
CA ARG A 26 1.22 -14.84 6.95
C ARG A 26 0.33 -13.74 6.38
N THR A 27 -0.90 -14.09 6.04
CA THR A 27 -1.92 -13.14 5.54
C THR A 27 -2.94 -12.78 6.61
N LYS A 28 -3.28 -13.71 7.51
CA LYS A 28 -4.24 -13.48 8.60
C LYS A 28 -3.72 -12.44 9.60
N LYS A 29 -4.54 -11.41 9.87
CA LYS A 29 -4.28 -10.37 10.88
C LYS A 29 -4.09 -11.00 12.27
N PHE A 30 -3.16 -10.45 13.03
CA PHE A 30 -3.04 -10.75 14.45
C PHE A 30 -4.11 -9.97 15.21
N MET A 31 -5.11 -10.68 15.72
CA MET A 31 -6.20 -10.10 16.51
C MET A 31 -5.82 -10.17 18.00
N GLY A 32 -6.08 -9.11 18.75
CA GLY A 32 -5.75 -9.03 20.17
C GLY A 32 -7.01 -8.87 21.02
N GLY A 33 -7.57 -9.99 21.49
CA GLY A 33 -8.73 -9.97 22.40
C GLY A 33 -9.92 -9.18 21.85
N VAL A 34 -10.46 -8.27 22.68
CA VAL A 34 -11.71 -7.52 22.44
C VAL A 34 -11.59 -6.49 21.30
N LEU A 35 -10.38 -5.99 21.05
CA LEU A 35 -10.13 -5.05 19.96
C LEU A 35 -9.48 -5.76 18.77
N ASN A 36 -9.79 -5.29 17.56
CA ASN A 36 -9.22 -5.83 16.33
C ASN A 36 -7.71 -5.59 16.17
N ASN A 37 -7.06 -4.92 17.12
CA ASN A 37 -5.64 -4.59 17.11
C ASN A 37 -4.87 -5.53 18.04
N TRP A 38 -3.65 -5.91 17.65
CA TRP A 38 -2.85 -6.80 18.47
C TRP A 38 -2.35 -6.10 19.73
N HIS A 39 -2.54 -6.76 20.88
CA HIS A 39 -1.93 -6.41 22.15
C HIS A 39 -1.22 -7.64 22.70
N LYS A 40 -0.06 -7.45 23.35
CA LYS A 40 0.67 -8.59 23.94
C LYS A 40 -0.13 -9.11 25.15
N PRO A 41 -0.61 -10.37 25.13
CA PRO A 41 -1.35 -10.93 26.25
C PRO A 41 -0.51 -10.95 27.53
N ARG A 42 -1.14 -10.60 28.65
CA ARG A 42 -0.54 -10.56 30.00
C ARG A 42 -1.24 -11.57 30.92
N GLY A 43 -0.75 -11.70 32.15
CA GLY A 43 -1.34 -12.57 33.18
C GLY A 43 -0.65 -13.93 33.32
N ILE A 44 -0.63 -14.47 34.54
CA ILE A 44 0.11 -15.70 34.86
C ILE A 44 -0.40 -16.89 34.06
N ASP A 45 -1.73 -17.06 33.95
CA ASP A 45 -2.40 -18.24 33.37
C ASP A 45 -2.87 -18.07 31.93
N ASN A 46 -2.55 -16.95 31.28
CA ASN A 46 -2.97 -16.74 29.90
C ASN A 46 -2.33 -17.78 28.96
N ARG A 47 -3.19 -18.59 28.32
CA ARG A 47 -2.77 -19.71 27.47
C ARG A 47 -2.05 -19.26 26.19
N GLU A 48 -2.44 -18.13 25.61
CA GLU A 48 -1.79 -17.57 24.42
C GLU A 48 -0.37 -17.10 24.74
N ARG A 49 -0.19 -16.42 25.89
CA ARG A 49 1.13 -16.01 26.39
C ARG A 49 2.07 -17.20 26.60
N ARG A 50 1.53 -18.31 27.13
CA ARG A 50 2.25 -19.59 27.30
C ARG A 50 2.42 -20.39 26.00
N ARG A 51 1.86 -19.93 24.87
CA ARG A 51 1.99 -20.52 23.52
C ARG A 51 1.50 -21.96 23.41
N PHE A 52 0.40 -22.30 24.08
CA PHE A 52 -0.24 -23.61 23.88
C PHE A 52 -0.67 -23.81 22.42
N LYS A 53 -0.60 -25.05 21.93
CA LYS A 53 -1.07 -25.43 20.60
C LYS A 53 -2.57 -25.16 20.45
N GLY A 54 -3.01 -24.85 19.22
CA GLY A 54 -4.42 -24.61 18.88
C GLY A 54 -4.95 -23.20 19.16
N LEU A 55 -4.15 -22.31 19.74
CA LEU A 55 -4.52 -20.92 19.97
C LEU A 55 -4.00 -19.97 18.88
N ILE A 56 -4.40 -18.70 18.97
CA ILE A 56 -3.92 -17.63 18.08
C ILE A 56 -2.41 -17.47 18.25
N LEU A 57 -1.69 -17.52 17.14
CA LEU A 57 -0.24 -17.33 17.12
C LEU A 57 0.12 -15.88 17.43
N MET A 58 1.09 -15.68 18.32
CA MET A 58 1.63 -14.36 18.62
C MET A 58 2.50 -13.84 17.46
N PRO A 59 2.50 -12.52 17.18
CA PRO A 59 3.46 -11.90 16.27
C PRO A 59 4.89 -12.07 16.78
N ASN A 60 5.79 -12.33 15.84
CA ASN A 60 7.24 -12.39 16.05
C ASN A 60 7.96 -11.80 14.83
N ILE A 61 9.26 -11.51 14.98
CA ILE A 61 10.10 -10.95 13.90
C ILE A 61 10.19 -11.90 12.68
N GLY A 62 10.01 -13.20 12.88
CA GLY A 62 10.06 -14.23 11.85
C GLY A 62 9.00 -14.06 10.76
N TYR A 63 7.86 -13.43 11.06
CA TYR A 63 6.83 -13.11 10.07
C TYR A 63 7.16 -11.90 9.17
N GLY A 64 8.29 -11.23 9.38
CA GLY A 64 8.74 -10.11 8.55
C GLY A 64 8.81 -10.48 7.06
N SER A 65 8.31 -9.57 6.21
CA SER A 65 8.45 -9.65 4.75
C SER A 65 9.90 -9.39 4.31
N ASN A 66 10.28 -9.84 3.11
CA ASN A 66 11.58 -9.53 2.52
C ASN A 66 11.78 -8.00 2.48
N LYS A 67 12.98 -7.53 2.86
CA LYS A 67 13.34 -6.10 2.92
C LYS A 67 13.08 -5.40 1.58
N MET A 68 13.38 -6.05 0.46
CA MET A 68 13.19 -5.48 -0.88
C MET A 68 11.72 -5.25 -1.26
N THR A 69 10.78 -6.05 -0.71
CA THR A 69 9.36 -6.03 -1.12
C THR A 69 8.41 -5.62 0.01
N LYS A 70 8.94 -5.20 1.16
CA LYS A 70 8.16 -4.98 2.39
C LYS A 70 7.04 -3.95 2.23
N HIS A 71 7.28 -2.89 1.45
CA HIS A 71 6.38 -1.74 1.28
C HIS A 71 5.84 -1.59 -0.14
N MET A 72 6.13 -2.56 -1.00
CA MET A 72 5.67 -2.57 -2.38
C MET A 72 4.22 -3.03 -2.47
N LEU A 73 3.48 -2.44 -3.40
CA LEU A 73 2.10 -2.79 -3.71
C LEU A 73 2.07 -4.00 -4.63
N PRO A 74 0.94 -4.72 -4.71
CA PRO A 74 0.74 -5.73 -5.75
C PRO A 74 0.88 -5.19 -7.18
N SER A 75 0.71 -3.87 -7.38
CA SER A 75 0.96 -3.20 -8.66
C SER A 75 2.44 -3.17 -9.04
N GLY A 76 3.38 -3.30 -8.09
CA GLY A 76 4.82 -3.21 -8.29
C GLY A 76 5.43 -1.86 -7.88
N PHE A 77 4.61 -0.88 -7.51
CA PHE A 77 5.06 0.43 -7.05
C PHE A 77 5.16 0.52 -5.52
N CYS A 78 5.92 1.47 -5.00
CA CYS A 78 5.88 1.89 -3.60
C CYS A 78 5.00 3.16 -3.46
N LYS A 79 4.16 3.22 -2.43
CA LYS A 79 3.28 4.37 -2.18
C LYS A 79 4.06 5.55 -1.63
N PHE A 80 3.93 6.71 -2.26
CA PHE A 80 4.37 7.99 -1.76
C PHE A 80 3.16 8.89 -1.49
N LEU A 81 3.04 9.39 -0.26
CA LEU A 81 1.87 10.15 0.17
C LEU A 81 2.07 11.64 -0.16
N VAL A 82 1.15 12.22 -0.94
CA VAL A 82 1.27 13.57 -1.51
C VAL A 82 0.19 14.51 -0.98
N HIS A 83 0.59 15.70 -0.55
CA HIS A 83 -0.30 16.77 -0.09
C HIS A 83 -0.46 17.88 -1.14
N ASN A 84 0.61 18.21 -1.87
CA ASN A 84 0.66 19.37 -2.77
C ASN A 84 1.27 19.03 -4.13
N VAL A 85 1.04 19.89 -5.13
CA VAL A 85 1.59 19.70 -6.49
C VAL A 85 3.13 19.74 -6.50
N LYS A 86 3.74 20.56 -5.63
CA LYS A 86 5.21 20.66 -5.52
C LYS A 86 5.87 19.34 -5.10
N GLU A 87 5.19 18.55 -4.28
CA GLU A 87 5.70 17.24 -3.85
C GLU A 87 5.66 16.20 -4.97
N LEU A 88 4.87 16.44 -6.02
CA LEU A 88 4.83 15.60 -7.21
C LEU A 88 6.10 15.73 -8.05
N GLU A 89 6.79 16.87 -7.97
CA GLU A 89 8.07 17.08 -8.65
C GLU A 89 9.14 16.10 -8.17
N LEU A 90 9.08 15.69 -6.90
CA LEU A 90 9.99 14.66 -6.34
C LEU A 90 9.84 13.30 -7.04
N LEU A 91 8.68 13.02 -7.63
CA LEU A 91 8.39 11.76 -8.32
C LEU A 91 8.70 11.80 -9.82
N LEU A 92 9.13 12.94 -10.38
CA LEU A 92 9.45 13.06 -11.81
C LEU A 92 10.53 12.05 -12.23
N MET A 93 11.56 11.86 -11.41
CA MET A 93 12.66 10.94 -11.68
C MET A 93 12.37 9.49 -11.26
N CYS A 94 11.49 9.28 -10.29
CA CYS A 94 11.18 7.96 -9.69
C CYS A 94 9.83 7.38 -10.15
N ASN A 95 9.30 7.85 -11.28
CA ASN A 95 7.97 7.51 -11.81
C ASN A 95 7.73 6.03 -12.13
N LYS A 96 8.79 5.20 -12.23
CA LYS A 96 8.72 3.76 -12.48
C LYS A 96 8.80 2.90 -11.20
N SER A 97 9.19 3.48 -10.07
CA SER A 97 9.33 2.78 -8.79
C SER A 97 8.22 3.17 -7.81
N ASP A 98 7.81 4.44 -7.82
CA ASP A 98 6.93 5.01 -6.82
C ASP A 98 5.64 5.53 -7.46
N CYS A 99 4.54 5.45 -6.70
CA CYS A 99 3.23 5.96 -7.09
C CYS A 99 2.75 7.00 -6.08
N ALA A 100 2.19 8.11 -6.58
CA ALA A 100 1.58 9.14 -5.75
C ALA A 100 0.22 8.69 -5.20
N GLU A 101 0.04 8.73 -3.88
CA GLU A 101 -1.23 8.58 -3.19
C GLU A 101 -1.62 9.94 -2.60
N ILE A 102 -2.64 10.58 -3.18
CA ILE A 102 -3.11 11.87 -2.68
C ILE A 102 -3.79 11.68 -1.32
N THR A 103 -3.38 12.47 -0.33
CA THR A 103 -3.93 12.34 1.03
C THR A 103 -5.44 12.56 1.08
N HIS A 104 -6.07 11.93 2.07
CA HIS A 104 -7.52 12.03 2.29
C HIS A 104 -7.99 13.46 2.60
N ASN A 105 -7.12 14.32 3.15
CA ASN A 105 -7.44 15.70 3.54
C ASN A 105 -7.48 16.70 2.36
N VAL A 106 -6.85 16.40 1.23
CA VAL A 106 -6.81 17.33 0.07
C VAL A 106 -8.20 17.46 -0.55
N SER A 107 -8.68 18.69 -0.73
CA SER A 107 -9.99 18.99 -1.31
C SER A 107 -10.11 18.50 -2.76
N SER A 108 -11.33 18.20 -3.19
CA SER A 108 -11.60 17.67 -4.54
C SER A 108 -11.13 18.60 -5.66
N LYS A 109 -11.20 19.93 -5.45
CA LYS A 109 -10.70 20.93 -6.41
C LYS A 109 -9.19 20.78 -6.64
N ASN A 110 -8.42 20.65 -5.57
CA ASN A 110 -6.96 20.54 -5.62
C ASN A 110 -6.51 19.15 -6.13
N ARG A 111 -7.34 18.10 -5.94
CA ARG A 111 -7.10 16.77 -6.52
C ARG A 111 -7.22 16.76 -8.04
N LYS A 112 -8.23 17.46 -8.60
CA LYS A 112 -8.45 17.53 -10.06
C LYS A 112 -7.37 18.35 -10.76
N SER A 113 -6.89 19.43 -10.13
CA SER A 113 -5.82 20.25 -10.69
C SER A 113 -4.46 19.57 -10.63
N SER A 114 -4.30 18.54 -9.79
CA SER A 114 -3.08 17.75 -9.77
C SER A 114 -3.04 16.90 -11.06
N PRO A 115 -1.95 16.94 -11.84
CA PRO A 115 -1.85 16.19 -13.10
C PRO A 115 -1.92 14.66 -12.91
N ALA A 116 -1.78 14.18 -11.68
CA ALA A 116 -2.00 12.77 -11.30
C ALA A 116 -3.50 12.40 -11.11
N GLY A 117 -4.42 13.33 -11.32
CA GLY A 117 -5.86 13.21 -11.03
C GLY A 117 -6.67 12.23 -11.91
N HIS A 118 -6.03 11.32 -12.62
CA HIS A 118 -6.72 10.35 -13.47
C HIS A 118 -6.18 8.91 -13.38
N GLN A 119 -5.76 8.45 -12.21
CA GLN A 119 -5.72 7.01 -11.93
C GLN A 119 -6.26 6.74 -10.52
N SER A 120 -7.59 6.74 -10.42
CA SER A 120 -8.29 6.09 -9.32
C SER A 120 -8.01 4.60 -9.38
N HIS A 121 -6.93 4.15 -8.73
CA HIS A 121 -6.85 2.79 -8.18
C HIS A 121 -7.87 2.60 -7.03
N GLN A 122 -9.09 3.14 -7.15
CA GLN A 122 -10.20 2.93 -6.23
C GLN A 122 -10.95 1.63 -6.51
N SER A 123 -10.69 0.95 -7.64
CA SER A 123 -11.46 -0.23 -8.05
C SER A 123 -10.94 -1.60 -7.56
N GLN A 124 -10.01 -1.68 -6.60
CA GLN A 124 -9.59 -2.99 -6.04
C GLN A 124 -9.58 -3.09 -4.50
N CYS A 125 -10.23 -2.17 -3.79
CA CYS A 125 -10.41 -2.29 -2.33
C CYS A 125 -11.86 -2.56 -1.89
N GLN A 126 -12.80 -2.70 -2.82
CA GLN A 126 -14.16 -3.18 -2.55
C GLN A 126 -14.32 -4.61 -3.08
N ALA A 127 -13.75 -5.60 -2.37
CA ALA A 127 -14.23 -6.99 -2.38
C ALA A 127 -13.25 -7.89 -1.63
N VAL A 128 -13.30 -7.87 -0.30
CA VAL A 128 -13.20 -9.09 0.51
C VAL A 128 -14.10 -8.85 1.74
N ARG A 129 -15.30 -9.46 1.72
CA ARG A 129 -16.07 -9.72 2.93
C ARG A 129 -15.29 -10.65 3.84
#